data_AF-A0A1V9GQX0-F1
#
_entry.id   AF-A0A1V9GQX0-F1
#
_cell.length_a   1.000
_cell.length_b   1.000
_cell.length_c   1.000
_cell.angle_alpha   90.00
_cell.angle_beta   90.00
_cell.angle_gamma   90.00
#
_symmetry.space_group_name_H-M   'P 1'
#
loop_
_entity.id
_entity.type
_entity.pdbx_description
1 polymer ?
#
loop_
_entity_poly.entity_id
_entity_poly.type
_entity_poly.pdbx_seq_one_letter_code
_entity_poly.pdbx_strand_id
1 'polypeptide(L)'
;MNISPIRTPADYKAALNSISKLVEADPAPDSPEGEYLDVMATLIEAYEAKQFPIDAPDPIQAIKFRMEQAGLEPKDLAASIGKPNRVYEVLNGKRGLSIEMIRNLRKNLGIPAESLIGV
;
A
#
# COMPACT_ATOMS: atom_id res chain seq x y z
N MET A 1 -32.22 0.01 -7.94
CA MET A 1 -30.79 -0.19 -8.28
C MET A 1 -30.55 -1.68 -8.43
N ASN A 2 -29.73 -2.14 -9.37
CA ASN A 2 -29.56 -3.57 -9.65
C ASN A 2 -28.15 -4.04 -9.22
N ILE A 3 -28.07 -5.13 -8.46
CA ILE A 3 -26.81 -5.68 -7.96
C ILE A 3 -26.39 -6.86 -8.85
N SER A 4 -25.14 -6.86 -9.29
CA SER A 4 -24.56 -7.91 -10.12
C SER A 4 -23.18 -8.32 -9.58
N PRO A 5 -22.77 -9.60 -9.71
CA PRO A 5 -21.43 -10.02 -9.32
C PRO A 5 -20.34 -9.31 -10.13
N ILE A 6 -19.25 -8.94 -9.47
CA ILE A 6 -18.06 -8.34 -10.10
C ILE A 6 -17.08 -9.47 -10.44
N ARG A 7 -16.88 -9.73 -11.74
CA ARG A 7 -16.01 -10.82 -12.21
C ARG A 7 -14.89 -10.33 -13.13
N THR A 8 -15.13 -9.23 -13.83
CA THR A 8 -14.21 -8.67 -14.81
C THR A 8 -13.82 -7.24 -14.45
N PRO A 9 -12.71 -6.71 -15.00
CA PRO A 9 -12.35 -5.30 -14.84
C PRO A 9 -13.43 -4.34 -15.34
N ALA A 10 -14.22 -4.74 -16.34
CA ALA A 10 -15.33 -3.95 -16.85
C ALA A 10 -16.47 -3.87 -15.82
N ASP A 11 -16.82 -4.99 -15.18
CA ASP A 11 -17.81 -5.01 -14.09
C ASP A 11 -17.36 -4.14 -12.92
N TYR A 12 -16.07 -4.22 -12.57
CA TYR A 12 -15.49 -3.43 -11.49
C TYR A 12 -15.59 -1.93 -11.78
N LYS A 13 -15.22 -1.51 -12.99
CA LYS A 13 -15.36 -0.10 -13.39
C LYS A 13 -16.83 0.36 -13.40
N ALA A 14 -17.74 -0.50 -13.85
CA ALA A 14 -19.18 -0.19 -13.82
C ALA A 14 -19.69 -0.06 -12.38
N ALA A 15 -19.25 -0.94 -11.48
CA ALA A 15 -19.58 -0.89 -10.05
C ALA A 15 -19.10 0.42 -9.40
N LEU A 16 -17.83 0.79 -9.60
CA LEU A 16 -17.28 2.06 -9.12
C LEU A 16 -18.09 3.27 -9.61
N ASN A 17 -18.38 3.31 -10.91
CA ASN A 17 -19.18 4.39 -11.50
C ASN A 17 -20.60 4.46 -10.91
N SER A 18 -21.18 3.29 -10.57
CA SER A 18 -22.54 3.22 -10.03
C SER A 18 -22.66 3.79 -8.62
N ILE A 19 -21.61 3.64 -7.80
CA ILE A 19 -21.60 4.14 -6.42
C ILE A 19 -20.95 5.50 -6.24
N SER A 20 -20.17 5.98 -7.21
CA SER A 20 -19.41 7.24 -7.10
C SER A 20 -20.28 8.43 -6.65
N LYS A 21 -21.46 8.59 -7.25
CA LYS A 21 -22.41 9.66 -6.86
C LYS A 21 -23.03 9.45 -5.49
N LEU A 22 -23.18 8.20 -5.05
CA LEU A 22 -23.73 7.87 -3.73
C LEU A 22 -22.70 8.14 -2.63
N VAL A 23 -21.43 7.83 -2.87
CA VAL A 23 -20.33 8.19 -1.96
C VAL A 23 -20.27 9.69 -1.76
N GLU A 24 -20.40 10.48 -2.82
CA GLU A 24 -20.44 11.95 -2.72
C GLU A 24 -21.69 12.48 -2.02
N ALA A 25 -22.84 11.80 -2.19
CA ALA A 25 -24.11 12.19 -1.59
C ALA A 25 -24.23 11.81 -0.12
N ASP A 26 -23.38 10.92 0.39
CA ASP A 26 -23.33 10.43 1.78
C ASP A 26 -24.73 10.12 2.35
N PRO A 27 -25.48 9.18 1.72
CA PRO A 27 -26.82 8.84 2.16
C PRO A 27 -26.82 8.26 3.57
N ALA A 28 -27.93 8.43 4.29
CA ALA A 28 -28.10 7.79 5.58
C ALA A 28 -27.92 6.26 5.45
N PRO A 29 -27.21 5.59 6.38
CA PRO A 29 -26.92 4.15 6.27
C PRO A 29 -28.16 3.28 6.08
N ASP A 30 -29.24 3.60 6.78
CA ASP A 30 -30.52 2.86 6.73
C ASP A 30 -31.43 3.27 5.56
N SER A 31 -30.95 4.13 4.64
CA SER A 31 -31.69 4.47 3.43
C SER A 31 -31.50 3.42 2.35
N PRO A 32 -32.42 3.28 1.38
CA PRO A 32 -32.25 2.37 0.25
C PRO A 32 -30.95 2.61 -0.54
N GLU A 33 -30.48 3.86 -0.60
CA GLU A 33 -29.21 4.25 -1.20
C GLU A 33 -28.01 3.87 -0.34
N GLY A 34 -28.11 4.03 0.99
CA GLY A 34 -27.09 3.60 1.95
C GLY A 34 -26.90 2.08 1.94
N GLU A 35 -28.00 1.32 1.99
CA GLU A 35 -27.98 -0.14 1.89
C GLU A 35 -27.36 -0.62 0.57
N TYR A 36 -27.73 0.03 -0.55
CA TYR A 36 -27.15 -0.30 -1.85
C TYR A 36 -25.65 0.02 -1.91
N LEU A 37 -25.23 1.15 -1.36
CA LEU A 37 -23.83 1.56 -1.30
C LEU A 37 -23.00 0.56 -0.49
N ASP A 38 -23.50 0.13 0.67
CA ASP A 38 -22.83 -0.85 1.54
C ASP A 38 -22.62 -2.21 0.85
N VAL A 39 -23.68 -2.73 0.22
CA VAL A 39 -23.59 -4.01 -0.51
C VAL A 39 -22.61 -3.92 -1.68
N MET A 40 -22.66 -2.83 -2.45
CA MET A 40 -21.76 -2.64 -3.59
C MET A 40 -20.30 -2.44 -3.15
N ALA A 41 -20.06 -1.70 -2.05
CA ALA A 41 -18.73 -1.55 -1.46
C ALA A 41 -18.16 -2.90 -1.05
N THR A 42 -18.96 -3.74 -0.40
CA THR A 42 -18.57 -5.11 -0.01
C THR A 42 -18.18 -5.96 -1.24
N LEU A 43 -18.94 -5.88 -2.33
CA LEU A 43 -18.62 -6.61 -3.57
C LEU A 43 -17.35 -6.11 -4.25
N ILE A 44 -17.13 -4.79 -4.23
CA ILE A 44 -15.91 -4.16 -4.75
C ILE A 44 -14.71 -4.63 -3.94
N GLU A 45 -14.76 -4.54 -2.61
CA GLU A 45 -13.68 -4.98 -1.72
C GLU A 45 -13.34 -6.45 -1.95
N ALA A 46 -14.35 -7.32 -2.06
CA ALA A 46 -14.15 -8.75 -2.30
C ALA A 46 -13.50 -9.05 -3.67
N TYR A 47 -13.73 -8.20 -4.68
CA TYR A 47 -13.06 -8.29 -5.97
C TYR A 47 -11.62 -7.76 -5.88
N GLU A 48 -11.41 -6.60 -5.26
CA GLU A 48 -10.10 -5.98 -5.07
C GLU A 48 -9.17 -6.90 -4.28
N ALA A 49 -9.62 -7.50 -3.18
CA ALA A 49 -8.81 -8.43 -2.39
C ALA A 49 -8.29 -9.64 -3.20
N LYS A 50 -8.99 -10.03 -4.26
CA LYS A 50 -8.58 -11.13 -5.16
C LYS A 50 -7.67 -10.69 -6.30
N GLN A 51 -7.88 -9.48 -6.82
CA GLN A 51 -7.18 -8.97 -8.01
C GLN A 51 -5.97 -8.10 -7.69
N PHE A 52 -6.04 -7.39 -6.57
CA PHE A 52 -5.03 -6.50 -6.03
C PHE A 52 -4.72 -6.96 -4.60
N PRO A 53 -4.07 -8.13 -4.43
CA PRO A 53 -3.61 -8.53 -3.12
C PRO A 53 -2.76 -7.40 -2.52
N ILE A 54 -2.94 -7.13 -1.23
CA ILE A 54 -2.05 -6.22 -0.52
C ILE A 54 -0.67 -6.88 -0.56
N ASP A 55 0.18 -6.40 -1.46
CA ASP A 55 1.55 -6.87 -1.58
C ASP A 55 2.26 -6.69 -0.23
N ALA A 56 3.17 -7.61 0.07
CA ALA A 56 4.06 -7.44 1.20
C ALA A 56 4.72 -6.06 1.12
N PRO A 57 4.95 -5.38 2.26
CA PRO A 57 5.57 -4.08 2.26
C PRO A 57 6.91 -4.16 1.51
N ASP A 58 7.05 -3.40 0.42
CA ASP A 58 8.32 -3.28 -0.30
C ASP A 58 9.31 -2.60 0.66
N PRO A 59 10.37 -3.31 1.12
CA PRO A 59 11.35 -2.75 2.03
C PRO A 59 11.98 -1.46 1.53
N ILE A 60 12.11 -1.32 0.21
CA ILE A 60 12.67 -0.14 -0.42
C ILE A 60 11.69 1.04 -0.32
N GLN A 61 10.39 0.81 -0.52
CA GLN A 61 9.39 1.86 -0.32
C GLN A 61 9.30 2.29 1.13
N ALA A 62 9.38 1.35 2.08
CA ALA A 62 9.42 1.68 3.51
C ALA A 62 10.62 2.58 3.86
N ILE A 63 11.79 2.30 3.30
CA ILE A 63 12.99 3.15 3.48
C ILE A 63 12.78 4.52 2.85
N LYS A 64 12.31 4.60 1.59
CA LYS A 64 12.11 5.87 0.88
C LYS A 64 11.06 6.75 1.56
N PHE A 65 9.96 6.15 1.99
CA PHE A 65 8.91 6.83 2.74
C PHE A 65 9.47 7.42 4.04
N ARG A 66 10.27 6.64 4.77
CA ARG A 66 10.90 7.13 6.01
C ARG A 66 11.94 8.24 5.76
N MET A 67 12.66 8.18 4.64
CA MET A 67 13.58 9.23 4.22
C MET A 67 12.82 10.53 3.94
N GLU A 68 11.73 10.47 3.18
CA GLU A 68 10.89 11.62 2.87
C GLU A 68 10.36 12.29 4.14
N GLN A 69 9.82 11.49 5.08
CA GLN A 69 9.30 11.99 6.35
C GLN A 69 10.34 12.71 7.23
N ALA A 70 11.62 12.34 7.12
CA ALA A 70 12.71 12.98 7.88
C ALA A 70 13.60 13.89 7.04
N GLY A 71 13.28 14.14 5.77
CA GLY A 71 14.12 14.92 4.88
C GLY A 71 15.54 14.35 4.70
N LEU A 72 15.68 13.02 4.72
CA LEU A 72 16.97 12.34 4.60
C LEU A 72 17.34 12.11 3.13
N GLU A 73 18.62 12.27 2.82
CA GLU A 73 19.19 11.91 1.53
C GLU A 73 19.85 10.52 1.57
N PRO A 74 20.10 9.87 0.42
CA PRO A 74 20.78 8.57 0.38
C PRO A 74 22.11 8.54 1.14
N LYS A 75 22.85 9.65 1.19
CA LYS A 75 24.11 9.75 1.93
C LYS A 75 23.93 9.54 3.44
N ASP A 76 22.75 9.88 3.99
CA ASP A 76 22.44 9.81 5.41
C ASP A 76 22.12 8.38 5.87
N LEU A 77 21.84 7.47 4.92
CA LEU A 77 21.67 6.04 5.20
C LEU A 77 22.99 5.31 5.43
N ALA A 78 24.13 5.98 5.33
CA ALA A 78 25.43 5.32 5.42
C ALA A 78 25.65 4.60 6.76
N ALA A 79 25.12 5.15 7.85
CA ALA A 79 25.18 4.53 9.18
C ALA A 79 24.33 3.26 9.30
N SER A 80 23.33 3.08 8.43
CA SER A 80 22.41 1.94 8.47
C SER A 80 22.73 0.87 7.43
N ILE A 81 23.17 1.28 6.23
CA ILE A 81 23.37 0.40 5.06
C ILE A 81 24.86 0.29 4.68
N GLY A 82 25.69 1.30 4.96
CA GLY A 82 27.11 1.33 4.64
C GLY A 82 27.49 2.33 3.55
N LYS A 83 28.54 2.06 2.77
CA LYS A 83 29.07 3.01 1.78
C LYS A 83 28.01 3.48 0.76
N PRO A 84 28.13 4.71 0.20
CA PRO A 84 27.15 5.27 -0.74
C PRO A 84 26.76 4.33 -1.89
N ASN A 85 27.73 3.66 -2.53
CA ASN A 85 27.45 2.69 -3.60
C ASN A 85 26.46 1.61 -3.16
N ARG A 86 26.60 1.12 -1.92
CA ARG A 86 25.72 0.08 -1.36
C ARG A 86 24.33 0.62 -1.05
N VAL A 87 24.24 1.87 -0.59
CA VAL A 87 22.94 2.53 -0.41
C VAL A 87 22.19 2.59 -1.74
N TYR A 88 22.84 3.07 -2.81
CA TYR A 88 22.20 3.14 -4.12
C TYR A 88 21.88 1.76 -4.70
N GLU A 89 22.71 0.75 -4.47
CA GLU A 89 22.37 -0.64 -4.84
C GLU A 89 21.09 -1.12 -4.18
N VAL A 90 20.91 -0.85 -2.88
CA VAL A 90 19.71 -1.22 -2.11
C VAL A 90 18.49 -0.41 -2.56
N LEU A 91 18.60 0.91 -2.64
CA LEU A 91 17.47 1.79 -3.02
C LEU A 91 16.96 1.58 -4.45
N ASN A 92 17.81 0.99 -5.31
CA ASN A 92 17.47 0.62 -6.68
C ASN A 92 17.13 -0.88 -6.84
N GLY A 93 17.05 -1.65 -5.75
CA GLY A 93 16.69 -3.06 -5.78
C GLY A 93 17.73 -4.00 -6.40
N LYS A 94 18.95 -3.51 -6.66
CA LYS A 94 20.05 -4.35 -7.17
C LYS A 94 20.60 -5.28 -6.09
N ARG A 95 20.36 -4.96 -4.82
CA ARG A 95 20.80 -5.74 -3.66
C ARG A 95 19.71 -5.77 -2.60
N GLY A 96 19.41 -6.97 -2.08
CA GLY A 96 18.53 -7.15 -0.93
C GLY A 96 19.16 -6.68 0.38
N LEU A 97 18.32 -6.39 1.39
CA LEU A 97 18.77 -6.03 2.72
C LEU A 97 19.38 -7.25 3.45
N SER A 98 20.49 -7.03 4.15
CA SER A 98 20.98 -8.02 5.10
C SER A 98 20.27 -7.87 6.45
N ILE A 99 20.29 -8.91 7.27
CA ILE A 99 19.74 -8.86 8.65
C ILE A 99 20.38 -7.73 9.47
N GLU A 100 21.68 -7.47 9.27
CA GLU A 100 22.38 -6.37 9.94
C GLU A 100 21.85 -5.01 9.47
N MET A 101 21.63 -4.82 8.17
CA MET A 101 21.01 -3.60 7.64
C MET A 101 19.62 -3.39 8.22
N ILE A 102 18.80 -4.44 8.29
CA ILE A 102 17.44 -4.39 8.86
C ILE A 102 17.49 -3.93 10.32
N ARG A 103 18.39 -4.51 11.13
CA ARG A 103 18.56 -4.10 12.53
C ARG A 103 19.00 -2.64 12.66
N ASN A 104 19.91 -2.19 11.80
CA ASN A 104 20.40 -0.82 11.84
C ASN A 104 19.35 0.19 11.35
N LEU A 105 18.60 -0.13 10.29
CA LEU A 105 17.48 0.68 9.82
C LEU A 105 16.40 0.82 10.89
N ARG A 106 16.07 -0.27 11.59
CA ARG A 106 15.17 -0.22 12.75
C ARG A 106 15.72 0.65 13.88
N LYS A 107 16.99 0.48 14.25
CA LYS A 107 17.61 1.21 15.35
C LYS A 107 17.75 2.72 15.06
N ASN A 108 18.20 3.06 13.86
CA ASN A 108 18.60 4.43 13.52
C ASN A 108 17.45 5.24 12.90
N LEU A 109 16.55 4.58 12.15
CA LEU A 109 15.42 5.24 11.49
C LEU A 109 14.07 4.86 12.09
N GLY A 110 13.99 3.86 13.00
CA GLY A 110 12.73 3.46 13.61
C GLY A 110 11.79 2.71 12.65
N ILE A 111 12.30 2.18 11.54
CA ILE A 111 11.49 1.43 10.58
C ILE A 111 11.15 0.05 11.21
N PRO A 112 9.87 -0.36 11.28
CA PRO A 112 9.48 -1.68 11.76
C PRO A 112 10.16 -2.78 10.95
N ALA A 113 10.54 -3.89 11.61
CA ALA A 113 11.24 -4.97 10.93
C ALA A 113 10.34 -5.67 9.91
N GLU A 114 9.05 -5.74 10.21
CA GLU A 114 7.98 -6.29 9.38
C GLU A 114 7.90 -5.55 8.04
N SER A 115 8.15 -4.24 8.03
CA SER A 115 8.20 -3.42 6.81
C SER A 115 9.48 -3.60 5.99
N LEU A 116 10.48 -4.33 6.50
CA LEU A 116 11.81 -4.48 5.89
C LEU A 116 12.15 -5.91 5.45
N ILE A 117 11.39 -6.90 5.91
CA ILE A 117 11.71 -8.32 5.65
C ILE A 117 11.12 -8.79 4.32
N GLY A 118 10.08 -8.12 3.79
CA GLY A 118 9.28 -8.68 2.68
C GLY A 118 8.63 -10.00 3.12
N VAL A 119 7.62 -10.48 2.39
CA VAL A 119 7.09 -11.83 2.58
C VAL A 119 7.44 -12.65 1.35
#